data_AF-A0A7C4R3W2-F1
#
_entry.id   AF-A0A7C4R3W2-F1
#
_cell.length_a   1.000
_cell.length_b   1.000
_cell.length_c   1.000
_cell.angle_alpha   90.00
_cell.angle_beta   90.00
_cell.angle_gamma   90.00
#
_symmetry.space_group_name_H-M   'P 1'
#
loop_
_entity.id
_entity.type
_entity.pdbx_description
1 polymer ?
#
loop_
_entity_poly.entity_id
_entity_poly.type
_entity_poly.pdbx_seq_one_letter_code
_entity_poly.pdbx_strand_id
1 'polypeptide(L)'
;MNVINKCGEDRVIIKFYCEKTGKFYRLIETSTWPYLEISGIRMHRANEVDPKTDAILKIRALGRIYGSVLDCCTGLGYTAILAARAKNVKEVVTVEKDENVIFIARQNPYSKPLFEDRKIRLIIGDVIDVLEEFNDEYFNFIIHDPPRISIAPELYSLDFYRHLFRVLKMGGRMLHYVGRAGERQGKNYLKG
;
A
#
# COMPACT_ATOMS: atom_id res chain seq x y z
N MET A 1 9.58 -1.05 -43.37
CA MET A 1 9.65 -2.41 -42.80
C MET A 1 9.42 -2.25 -41.31
N ASN A 2 8.28 -2.74 -40.80
CA ASN A 2 7.81 -2.51 -39.44
C ASN A 2 8.74 -3.19 -38.43
N VAL A 3 9.36 -2.39 -37.56
CA VAL A 3 10.01 -2.89 -36.35
C VAL A 3 8.93 -3.00 -35.28
N ILE A 4 8.34 -4.18 -35.16
CA ILE A 4 7.51 -4.54 -34.02
C ILE A 4 8.48 -4.90 -32.89
N ASN A 5 8.83 -3.92 -32.06
CA ASN A 5 9.48 -4.19 -30.78
C ASN A 5 8.47 -4.92 -29.89
N LYS A 6 8.60 -6.25 -29.76
CA LYS A 6 7.96 -6.99 -28.67
C LYS A 6 8.52 -6.45 -27.35
N CYS A 7 7.64 -5.82 -26.57
CA CYS A 7 7.89 -5.37 -25.21
C CYS A 7 8.34 -6.59 -24.36
N GLY A 8 9.45 -6.44 -23.64
CA GLY A 8 10.14 -7.52 -22.94
C GLY A 8 9.30 -8.16 -21.82
N GLU A 9 9.58 -9.44 -21.54
CA GLU A 9 8.95 -10.21 -20.47
C GLU A 9 9.26 -9.59 -19.09
N ASP A 10 8.22 -9.28 -18.32
CA ASP A 10 8.29 -8.88 -16.92
C ASP A 10 9.14 -9.91 -16.13
N ARG A 11 10.33 -9.51 -15.65
CA ARG A 11 11.22 -10.42 -14.91
C ARG A 11 10.69 -10.62 -13.50
N VAL A 12 10.39 -11.89 -13.17
CA VAL A 12 9.95 -12.26 -11.83
C VAL A 12 11.17 -12.43 -10.91
N ILE A 13 11.26 -11.61 -9.87
CA ILE A 13 12.33 -11.65 -8.88
C ILE A 13 12.09 -12.82 -7.92
N ILE A 14 10.86 -12.90 -7.39
CA ILE A 14 10.42 -13.93 -6.45
C ILE A 14 9.00 -14.35 -6.82
N LYS A 15 8.71 -15.65 -6.68
CA LYS A 15 7.35 -16.19 -6.75
C LYS A 15 7.18 -17.37 -5.82
N PHE A 16 6.03 -17.48 -5.18
CA PHE A 16 5.64 -18.66 -4.40
C PHE A 16 4.13 -18.74 -4.23
N TYR A 17 3.66 -19.94 -3.95
CA TYR A 17 2.29 -20.21 -3.50
C TYR A 17 2.29 -20.39 -1.99
N CYS A 18 1.33 -19.77 -1.30
CA CYS A 18 1.14 -19.99 0.13
C CYS A 18 -0.10 -20.85 0.34
N GLU A 19 0.08 -22.09 0.80
CA GLU A 19 -1.04 -23.02 1.04
C GLU A 19 -2.01 -22.49 2.09
N LYS A 20 -1.50 -21.82 3.15
CA LYS A 20 -2.30 -21.25 4.23
C LYS A 20 -3.27 -20.17 3.74
N THR A 21 -2.84 -19.31 2.82
CA THR A 21 -3.68 -18.22 2.31
C THR A 21 -4.39 -18.56 1.01
N GLY A 22 -4.00 -19.67 0.34
CA GLY A 22 -4.50 -20.06 -0.97
C GLY A 22 -4.11 -19.09 -2.09
N LYS A 23 -3.07 -18.26 -1.87
CA LYS A 23 -2.69 -17.17 -2.78
C LYS A 23 -1.32 -17.39 -3.41
N PHE A 24 -1.16 -16.90 -4.63
CA PHE A 24 0.10 -16.92 -5.35
C PHE A 24 0.71 -15.52 -5.36
N TYR A 25 1.95 -15.37 -4.90
CA TYR A 25 2.59 -14.08 -4.77
C TYR A 25 3.75 -13.95 -5.76
N ARG A 26 3.91 -12.75 -6.33
CA ARG A 26 5.04 -12.42 -7.21
C ARG A 26 5.58 -11.02 -6.91
N LEU A 27 6.90 -10.91 -6.88
CA LEU A 27 7.60 -9.63 -6.98
C LEU A 27 8.12 -9.49 -8.41
N ILE A 28 7.65 -8.47 -9.11
CA ILE A 28 7.90 -8.29 -10.54
C ILE A 28 8.75 -7.04 -10.74
N GLU A 29 9.90 -7.21 -11.39
CA GLU A 29 10.83 -6.13 -11.73
C GLU A 29 10.20 -5.19 -12.75
N THR A 30 10.52 -3.89 -12.64
CA THR A 30 10.19 -2.89 -13.64
C THR A 30 11.42 -2.06 -13.95
N SER A 31 11.32 -1.12 -14.89
CA SER A 31 12.38 -0.13 -15.16
C SER A 31 12.64 0.83 -13.97
N THR A 32 11.79 0.85 -12.95
CA THR A 32 11.89 1.73 -11.77
C THR A 32 11.95 0.92 -10.48
N TRP A 33 10.86 0.84 -9.73
CA TRP A 33 10.70 0.01 -8.53
C TRP A 33 9.79 -1.17 -8.86
N PRO A 34 10.05 -2.36 -8.29
CA PRO A 34 9.23 -3.54 -8.56
C PRO A 34 7.81 -3.35 -8.03
N TYR A 35 6.87 -4.13 -8.55
CA TYR A 35 5.52 -4.20 -8.01
C TYR A 35 5.21 -5.59 -7.46
N LEU A 36 4.31 -5.60 -6.49
CA LEU A 36 3.73 -6.80 -5.93
C LEU A 36 2.49 -7.22 -6.73
N GLU A 37 2.39 -8.51 -7.01
CA GLU A 37 1.19 -9.13 -7.52
C GLU A 37 0.75 -10.28 -6.62
N ILE A 38 -0.56 -10.37 -6.36
CA ILE A 38 -1.18 -11.42 -5.56
C ILE A 38 -2.31 -12.05 -6.37
N SER A 39 -2.21 -13.34 -6.67
CA SER A 39 -3.17 -14.13 -7.44
C SER A 39 -3.59 -13.46 -8.76
N GLY A 40 -2.62 -12.92 -9.50
CA GLY A 40 -2.87 -12.24 -10.78
C GLY A 40 -3.32 -10.78 -10.65
N ILE A 41 -3.53 -10.28 -9.43
CA ILE A 41 -3.93 -8.90 -9.16
C ILE A 41 -2.68 -8.08 -8.86
N ARG A 42 -2.40 -7.10 -9.74
CA ARG A 42 -1.33 -6.11 -9.50
C ARG A 42 -1.75 -5.18 -8.37
N MET A 43 -0.93 -5.09 -7.33
CA MET A 43 -1.22 -4.28 -6.15
C MET A 43 -0.84 -2.80 -6.33
N HIS A 44 -0.01 -2.48 -7.32
CA HIS A 44 0.37 -1.11 -7.67
C HIS A 44 -0.21 -0.72 -9.04
N ARG A 45 -0.28 0.60 -9.33
CA ARG A 45 -0.77 1.18 -10.59
C ARG A 45 0.14 0.95 -11.81
N ALA A 46 0.90 -0.14 -11.86
CA ALA A 46 1.99 -0.36 -12.83
C ALA A 46 1.58 -0.24 -14.32
N ASN A 47 0.28 -0.24 -14.65
CA ASN A 47 -0.23 -0.02 -16.00
C ASN A 47 -0.34 1.46 -16.39
N GLU A 48 -0.37 2.38 -15.42
CA GLU A 48 -0.59 3.82 -15.64
C GLU A 48 0.55 4.67 -15.09
N VAL A 49 1.03 4.30 -13.91
CA VAL A 49 2.07 5.02 -13.16
C VAL A 49 2.95 3.98 -12.50
N ASP A 50 4.25 4.11 -12.68
CA ASP A 50 5.20 3.21 -12.05
C ASP A 50 5.16 3.33 -10.51
N PRO A 51 5.52 2.27 -9.76
CA PRO A 51 5.38 2.26 -8.30
C PRO A 51 6.10 3.40 -7.58
N LYS A 52 7.25 3.86 -8.11
CA LYS A 52 8.00 4.98 -7.53
C LYS A 52 7.25 6.28 -7.69
N THR A 53 6.79 6.57 -8.90
CA THR A 53 6.04 7.80 -9.19
C THR A 53 4.73 7.84 -8.41
N ASP A 54 4.02 6.72 -8.30
CA ASP A 54 2.76 6.62 -7.54
C ASP A 54 2.97 6.96 -6.05
N ALA A 55 3.98 6.38 -5.41
CA ALA A 55 4.31 6.68 -4.01
C ALA A 55 4.68 8.17 -3.81
N ILE A 56 5.43 8.76 -4.76
CA ILE A 56 5.77 10.19 -4.73
C ILE A 56 4.51 11.06 -4.84
N LEU A 57 3.59 10.71 -5.74
CA LEU A 57 2.34 11.47 -5.93
C LEU A 57 1.45 11.42 -4.68
N LYS A 58 1.36 10.25 -4.02
CA LYS A 58 0.64 10.10 -2.75
C LYS A 58 1.18 11.03 -1.66
N ILE A 59 2.50 11.05 -1.46
CA ILE A 59 3.12 11.95 -0.49
C ILE A 59 2.92 13.43 -0.87
N ARG A 60 3.02 13.77 -2.15
CA ARG A 60 2.77 15.15 -2.62
C ARG A 60 1.33 15.60 -2.37
N ALA A 61 0.35 14.71 -2.54
CA ALA A 61 -1.06 15.02 -2.31
C ALA A 61 -1.38 15.36 -0.83
N LEU A 62 -0.64 14.81 0.12
CA LEU A 62 -0.73 15.20 1.54
C LEU A 62 -0.10 16.57 1.82
N GLY A 63 0.78 17.05 0.94
CA GLY A 63 1.50 18.32 1.08
C GLY A 63 2.70 18.22 2.01
N ARG A 64 2.88 19.23 2.87
CA ARG A 64 4.00 19.27 3.83
C ARG A 64 3.64 18.48 5.08
N ILE A 65 4.01 17.20 5.09
CA ILE A 65 3.78 16.30 6.22
C ILE A 65 4.74 16.55 7.39
N TYR A 66 4.27 16.28 8.60
CA TYR A 66 4.99 16.46 9.87
C TYR A 66 4.38 15.58 10.97
N GLY A 67 5.10 15.43 12.08
CA GLY A 67 4.60 14.70 13.25
C GLY A 67 4.49 13.21 13.00
N SER A 68 3.38 12.59 13.42
CA SER A 68 3.14 11.15 13.29
C SER A 68 2.24 10.85 12.10
N VAL A 69 2.61 9.84 11.30
CA VAL A 69 1.88 9.38 10.12
C VAL A 69 1.44 7.93 10.33
N LEU A 70 0.20 7.61 9.98
CA LEU A 70 -0.28 6.23 9.85
C LEU A 70 -0.35 5.85 8.37
N ASP A 71 0.17 4.67 8.02
CA ASP A 71 -0.05 4.01 6.74
C ASP A 71 -0.79 2.69 6.98
N CYS A 72 -2.06 2.65 6.56
CA CYS A 72 -2.98 1.55 6.89
C CYS A 72 -2.67 0.25 6.14
N CYS A 73 -1.95 0.32 5.01
CA CYS A 73 -1.71 -0.82 4.14
C CYS A 73 -0.29 -0.75 3.56
N THR A 74 0.67 -1.31 4.29
CA THR A 74 2.10 -1.20 3.98
C THR A 74 2.43 -1.60 2.54
N GLY A 75 1.97 -2.78 2.09
CA GLY A 75 2.39 -3.36 0.83
C GLY A 75 3.92 -3.55 0.78
N LEU A 76 4.57 -2.96 -0.22
CA LEU A 76 6.04 -2.93 -0.30
C LEU A 76 6.67 -1.78 0.52
N GLY A 77 5.87 -0.97 1.22
CA GLY A 77 6.32 0.08 2.14
C GLY A 77 6.78 1.36 1.48
N TYR A 78 6.61 1.52 0.16
CA TYR A 78 7.14 2.68 -0.59
C TYR A 78 6.61 4.01 -0.06
N THR A 79 5.31 4.09 0.21
CA THR A 79 4.69 5.31 0.71
C THR A 79 5.14 5.61 2.14
N ALA A 80 5.12 4.63 3.06
CA ALA A 80 5.66 4.76 4.41
C ALA A 80 7.13 5.23 4.44
N ILE A 81 7.98 4.63 3.60
CA ILE A 81 9.40 5.01 3.47
C ILE A 81 9.55 6.45 3.01
N LEU A 82 8.79 6.87 1.99
CA LEU A 82 8.83 8.25 1.52
C LEU A 82 8.30 9.23 2.56
N ALA A 83 7.30 8.85 3.35
CA ALA A 83 6.79 9.65 4.46
C ALA A 83 7.88 9.87 5.54
N ALA A 84 8.58 8.80 5.94
CA ALA A 84 9.63 8.85 6.97
C ALA A 84 10.81 9.76 6.60
N ARG A 85 11.12 9.85 5.29
CA ARG A 85 12.16 10.74 4.74
C ARG A 85 11.85 12.23 4.93
N ALA A 86 10.59 12.61 5.15
CA ALA A 86 10.26 14.01 5.39
C ALA A 86 10.89 14.50 6.70
N LYS A 87 11.58 15.65 6.65
CA LYS A 87 12.37 16.18 7.78
C LYS A 87 11.55 16.32 9.06
N ASN A 88 10.31 16.77 8.95
CA ASN A 88 9.44 17.07 10.09
C ASN A 88 8.58 15.89 10.55
N VAL A 89 8.64 14.74 9.85
CA VAL A 89 8.01 13.50 10.29
C VAL A 89 8.87 12.87 11.37
N LYS A 90 8.24 12.57 12.50
CA LYS A 90 8.85 11.99 13.71
C LYS A 90 8.70 10.48 13.72
N GLU A 91 7.55 9.98 13.28
CA GLU A 91 7.21 8.56 13.24
C GLU A 91 6.28 8.27 12.06
N VAL A 92 6.44 7.08 11.49
CA VAL A 92 5.49 6.46 10.57
C VAL A 92 5.13 5.09 11.15
N VAL A 93 3.89 4.93 11.58
CA VAL A 93 3.33 3.60 11.88
C VAL A 93 2.77 3.06 10.58
N THR A 94 3.13 1.83 10.22
CA THR A 94 2.61 1.18 9.02
C THR A 94 2.14 -0.23 9.34
N VAL A 95 0.98 -0.62 8.83
CA VAL A 95 0.33 -1.89 9.18
C VAL A 95 0.21 -2.77 7.93
N GLU A 96 0.57 -4.04 8.06
CA GLU A 96 0.38 -5.05 7.00
C GLU A 96 -0.24 -6.31 7.60
N LYS A 97 -1.35 -6.75 7.03
CA LYS A 97 -2.05 -7.93 7.50
C LYS A 97 -1.41 -9.21 6.98
N ASP A 98 -0.82 -9.18 5.79
CA ASP A 98 -0.31 -10.36 5.12
C ASP A 98 1.20 -10.54 5.34
N GLU A 99 1.57 -11.49 6.20
CA GLU A 99 2.98 -11.87 6.46
C GLU A 99 3.76 -12.24 5.18
N ASN A 100 3.08 -12.77 4.16
CA ASN A 100 3.72 -13.10 2.88
C ASN A 100 4.16 -11.85 2.12
N VAL A 101 3.41 -10.74 2.28
CA VAL A 101 3.77 -9.44 1.70
C VAL A 101 5.00 -8.88 2.39
N ILE A 102 5.08 -9.00 3.72
CA ILE A 102 6.28 -8.60 4.48
C ILE A 102 7.48 -9.47 4.12
N PHE A 103 7.28 -10.77 3.93
CA PHE A 103 8.33 -11.67 3.45
C PHE A 103 8.89 -11.19 2.10
N ILE A 104 8.02 -10.83 1.15
CA ILE A 104 8.44 -10.28 -0.15
C ILE A 104 9.15 -8.93 0.03
N ALA A 105 8.61 -8.04 0.85
CA ALA A 105 9.21 -6.73 1.10
C ALA A 105 10.64 -6.88 1.66
N ARG A 106 10.92 -7.86 2.53
CA ARG A 106 12.29 -8.12 3.02
C ARG A 106 13.30 -8.46 1.92
N GLN A 107 12.84 -9.04 0.82
CA GLN A 107 13.69 -9.41 -0.31
C GLN A 107 13.80 -8.29 -1.35
N ASN A 108 12.94 -7.28 -1.29
CA ASN A 108 12.96 -6.16 -2.20
C ASN A 108 13.98 -5.09 -1.73
N PRO A 109 15.05 -4.79 -2.50
CA PRO A 109 16.04 -3.78 -2.11
C PRO A 109 15.44 -2.40 -1.84
N TYR A 110 14.37 -2.03 -2.54
CA TYR A 110 13.71 -0.72 -2.37
C TYR A 110 12.85 -0.65 -1.10
N SER A 111 12.50 -1.79 -0.52
CA SER A 111 11.76 -1.89 0.75
C SER A 111 12.70 -1.94 1.96
N LYS A 112 14.02 -2.07 1.77
CA LYS A 112 15.00 -2.16 2.86
C LYS A 112 14.81 -1.11 3.98
N PRO A 113 14.57 0.19 3.68
CA PRO A 113 14.35 1.19 4.73
C PRO A 113 13.13 0.93 5.62
N LEU A 114 12.13 0.17 5.16
CA LEU A 114 10.96 -0.24 5.97
C LEU A 114 11.38 -0.95 7.26
N PHE A 115 12.53 -1.63 7.24
CA PHE A 115 13.03 -2.45 8.35
C PHE A 115 14.20 -1.83 9.12
N GLU A 116 14.76 -0.73 8.60
CA GLU A 116 16.00 -0.13 9.12
C GLU A 116 15.82 1.32 9.60
N ASP A 117 14.86 2.05 9.02
CA ASP A 117 14.59 3.43 9.41
C ASP A 117 13.91 3.46 10.78
N ARG A 118 14.57 4.08 11.76
CA ARG A 118 14.08 4.18 13.15
C ARG A 118 12.80 4.98 13.28
N LYS A 119 12.43 5.79 12.28
CA LYS A 119 11.13 6.47 12.27
C LYS A 119 9.99 5.53 11.92
N ILE A 120 10.26 4.38 11.33
CA ILE A 120 9.23 3.47 10.84
C ILE A 120 8.96 2.38 11.87
N ARG A 121 7.71 2.27 12.30
CA ARG A 121 7.20 1.17 13.12
C ARG A 121 6.26 0.32 12.27
N LEU A 122 6.77 -0.80 11.76
CA LEU A 122 5.98 -1.81 11.06
C LEU A 122 5.24 -2.70 12.07
N ILE A 123 3.93 -2.80 11.92
CA ILE A 123 3.06 -3.71 12.69
C ILE A 123 2.49 -4.75 11.72
N ILE A 124 2.65 -6.03 12.06
CA ILE A 124 2.03 -7.13 11.31
C ILE A 124 0.71 -7.46 12.01
N GLY A 125 -0.41 -7.20 11.35
CA GLY A 125 -1.74 -7.36 11.94
C GLY A 125 -2.86 -6.74 11.11
N ASP A 126 -4.10 -6.92 11.56
CA ASP A 126 -5.24 -6.24 10.97
C ASP A 126 -5.25 -4.78 11.43
N VAL A 127 -5.33 -3.84 10.48
CA VAL A 127 -5.38 -2.41 10.80
C VAL A 127 -6.62 -2.04 11.59
N ILE A 128 -7.73 -2.77 11.45
CA ILE A 128 -8.95 -2.55 12.23
C ILE A 128 -8.67 -2.77 13.72
N ASP A 129 -8.06 -3.91 14.06
CA ASP A 129 -7.72 -4.27 15.44
C ASP A 129 -6.62 -3.35 15.99
N VAL A 130 -5.57 -3.13 15.20
CA VAL A 130 -4.41 -2.30 15.58
C VAL A 130 -4.83 -0.86 15.90
N LEU A 131 -5.83 -0.31 15.22
CA LEU A 131 -6.34 1.02 15.49
C LEU A 131 -6.93 1.17 16.90
N GLU A 132 -7.47 0.11 17.50
CA GLU A 132 -8.02 0.15 18.87
C GLU A 132 -6.96 0.44 19.92
N GLU A 133 -5.70 0.09 19.66
CA GLU A 133 -4.58 0.32 20.57
C GLU A 133 -4.08 1.77 20.58
N PHE A 134 -4.48 2.57 19.58
CA PHE A 134 -4.09 3.97 19.50
C PHE A 134 -5.08 4.88 20.20
N ASN A 135 -4.53 5.86 20.93
CA ASN A 135 -5.29 6.96 21.50
C ASN A 135 -5.96 7.80 20.43
N ASP A 136 -7.03 8.47 20.83
CA ASP A 136 -7.70 9.48 20.02
C ASP A 136 -6.72 10.60 19.64
N GLU A 137 -6.91 11.18 18.45
CA GLU A 137 -6.11 12.30 17.94
C GLU A 137 -4.59 12.07 18.03
N TYR A 138 -4.12 10.86 17.72
CA TYR A 138 -2.70 10.52 17.75
C TYR A 138 -1.96 10.97 16.49
N PHE A 139 -2.52 10.69 15.31
CA PHE A 139 -1.84 10.88 14.03
C PHE A 139 -2.13 12.25 13.40
N ASN A 140 -1.10 12.88 12.83
CA ASN A 140 -1.26 14.10 12.05
C ASN A 140 -1.76 13.80 10.62
N PHE A 141 -1.32 12.67 10.06
CA PHE A 141 -1.65 12.25 8.71
C PHE A 141 -1.98 10.77 8.66
N ILE A 142 -2.94 10.41 7.81
CA ILE A 142 -3.31 9.02 7.51
C ILE A 142 -3.16 8.79 6.02
N ILE A 143 -2.52 7.69 5.65
CA ILE A 143 -2.39 7.16 4.30
C ILE A 143 -3.20 5.87 4.27
N HIS A 144 -4.31 5.90 3.54
CA HIS A 144 -5.16 4.74 3.33
C HIS A 144 -5.10 4.35 1.87
N ASP A 145 -4.35 3.29 1.58
CA ASP A 145 -4.12 2.77 0.23
C ASP A 145 -4.51 1.29 0.17
N PRO A 146 -5.80 0.97 0.41
CA PRO A 146 -6.23 -0.40 0.57
C PRO A 146 -6.21 -1.17 -0.75
N PRO A 147 -6.24 -2.52 -0.70
CA PRO A 147 -6.69 -3.32 -1.83
C PRO A 147 -8.07 -2.84 -2.35
N ARG A 148 -8.43 -3.29 -3.55
CA ARG A 148 -9.76 -2.97 -4.12
C ARG A 148 -10.87 -3.40 -3.17
N ILE A 149 -11.97 -2.64 -3.16
CA ILE A 149 -13.15 -2.92 -2.33
C ILE A 149 -13.69 -4.36 -2.46
N SER A 150 -13.53 -4.99 -3.63
CA SER A 150 -13.93 -6.40 -3.84
C SER A 150 -13.06 -7.42 -3.08
N ILE A 151 -11.90 -7.00 -2.58
CA ILE A 151 -10.92 -7.83 -1.87
C ILE A 151 -11.00 -7.57 -0.36
N ALA A 152 -11.14 -6.31 0.04
CA ALA A 152 -11.14 -5.88 1.44
C ALA A 152 -12.26 -4.84 1.69
N PRO A 153 -13.55 -5.22 1.56
CA PRO A 153 -14.68 -4.30 1.73
C PRO A 153 -14.75 -3.66 3.13
N GLU A 154 -14.24 -4.35 4.15
CA GLU A 154 -14.17 -3.88 5.53
C GLU A 154 -13.39 -2.56 5.66
N LEU A 155 -12.35 -2.37 4.83
CA LEU A 155 -11.54 -1.15 4.78
C LEU A 155 -12.23 0.05 4.11
N TYR A 156 -13.45 -0.15 3.62
CA TYR A 156 -14.32 0.88 3.05
C TYR A 156 -15.59 1.10 3.89
N SER A 157 -15.73 0.38 5.01
CA SER A 157 -16.90 0.47 5.89
C SER A 157 -16.91 1.77 6.70
N LEU A 158 -18.12 2.26 7.02
CA LEU A 158 -18.30 3.45 7.86
C LEU A 158 -17.60 3.29 9.22
N ASP A 159 -17.67 2.11 9.82
CA ASP A 159 -17.04 1.85 11.12
C ASP A 159 -15.52 1.98 11.03
N PHE A 160 -14.90 1.45 9.98
CA PHE A 160 -13.47 1.65 9.76
C PHE A 160 -13.10 3.14 9.62
N TYR A 161 -13.87 3.93 8.87
CA TYR A 161 -13.63 5.38 8.79
C TYR A 161 -13.84 6.09 10.13
N ARG A 162 -14.73 5.62 11.01
CA ARG A 162 -14.87 6.15 12.36
C ARG A 162 -13.61 5.90 13.19
N HIS A 163 -13.01 4.71 13.11
CA HIS A 163 -11.72 4.43 13.75
C HIS A 163 -10.61 5.36 13.23
N LEU A 164 -10.54 5.54 11.90
CA LEU A 164 -9.56 6.45 11.29
C LEU A 164 -9.76 7.90 11.72
N PHE A 165 -11.01 8.38 11.74
CA PHE A 165 -11.34 9.73 12.19
C PHE A 165 -10.98 9.93 13.66
N ARG A 166 -11.27 8.95 14.52
CA ARG A 166 -10.95 8.99 15.95
C ARG A 166 -9.45 9.18 16.20
N VAL A 167 -8.60 8.44 15.50
CA VAL A 167 -7.14 8.52 15.71
C VAL A 167 -6.48 9.69 14.96
N LEU A 168 -7.20 10.37 14.06
CA LEU A 168 -6.71 11.54 13.34
C LEU A 168 -6.86 12.78 14.22
N LYS A 169 -5.77 13.54 14.37
CA LYS A 169 -5.80 14.84 15.05
C LYS A 169 -6.79 15.79 14.41
N MET A 170 -7.41 16.66 15.20
CA MET A 170 -8.15 17.80 14.68
C MET A 170 -7.27 18.64 13.73
N GLY A 171 -7.78 18.89 12.51
CA GLY A 171 -7.03 19.55 11.44
C GLY A 171 -5.99 18.67 10.72
N GLY A 172 -5.89 17.39 11.09
CA GLY A 172 -5.11 16.39 10.38
C GLY A 172 -5.67 16.11 8.98
N ARG A 173 -4.87 15.41 8.16
CA ARG A 173 -5.27 15.09 6.78
C ARG A 173 -5.17 13.60 6.51
N MET A 174 -6.16 13.09 5.80
CA MET A 174 -6.18 11.72 5.30
C MET A 174 -6.09 11.73 3.78
N LEU A 175 -5.24 10.87 3.24
CA LEU A 175 -5.28 10.46 1.85
C LEU A 175 -5.96 9.09 1.78
N HIS A 176 -6.98 8.97 0.94
CA HIS A 176 -7.52 7.67 0.55
C HIS A 176 -7.35 7.48 -0.95
N TYR A 177 -6.60 6.45 -1.33
CA TYR A 177 -6.54 6.01 -2.72
C TYR A 177 -7.72 5.10 -3.05
N VAL A 178 -8.59 5.54 -3.97
CA VAL A 178 -9.82 4.84 -4.36
C VAL A 178 -9.76 4.21 -5.76
N GLY A 179 -8.59 4.17 -6.39
CA GLY A 179 -8.47 3.77 -7.80
C GLY A 179 -9.18 4.74 -8.77
N ARG A 180 -9.58 4.24 -9.95
CA ARG A 180 -10.36 5.02 -10.92
C ARG A 180 -11.83 5.12 -10.46
N ALA A 181 -12.25 6.31 -10.07
CA ALA A 181 -13.66 6.63 -9.89
C ALA A 181 -14.37 6.69 -11.26
N GLY A 182 -15.47 5.95 -11.44
CA GLY A 182 -16.39 6.13 -12.57
C GLY A 182 -16.34 5.11 -13.71
N GLU A 183 -15.43 4.14 -13.71
CA GLU A 183 -15.47 3.04 -14.68
C GLU A 183 -16.37 1.92 -14.16
N ARG A 184 -17.53 1.75 -14.82
CA ARG A 184 -18.44 0.62 -14.59
C ARG A 184 -17.65 -0.68 -14.69
N GLN A 185 -17.56 -1.43 -13.59
CA GLN A 185 -17.16 -2.84 -13.68
C GLN A 185 -18.18 -3.55 -14.58
N GLY A 186 -17.68 -4.24 -15.61
CA GLY A 186 -18.52 -5.04 -16.50
C GLY A 186 -19.41 -5.97 -15.69
N LYS A 187 -20.65 -6.14 -16.13
CA LYS A 187 -21.60 -7.10 -15.54
C LYS A 187 -20.91 -8.46 -15.43
N ASN A 188 -20.95 -9.07 -14.24
CA ASN A 188 -20.52 -10.46 -14.06
C ASN A 188 -21.37 -11.36 -14.97
N TYR A 189 -20.78 -11.84 -16.07
CA TYR A 189 -21.32 -12.93 -16.87
C TYR A 189 -20.69 -14.24 -16.37
N LEU A 190 -21.05 -14.64 -15.16
CA LEU A 190 -20.90 -16.02 -14.71
C LEU A 190 -22.30 -16.55 -14.41
N LYS A 191 -23.02 -16.91 -15.48
CA LYS A 191 -23.99 -18.01 -15.43
C LYS A 191 -23.25 -19.25 -15.90
N GLY A 192 -22.96 -20.14 -14.97
CA GLY A 192 -22.58 -21.53 -15.17
C GLY A 192 -23.36 -22.35 -14.18
#